data_AF-A0A2G6B8Z7-F1
#
_entry.id   AF-A0A2G6B8Z7-F1
#
_cell.length_a   1.000
_cell.length_b   1.000
_cell.length_c   1.000
_cell.angle_alpha   90.00
_cell.angle_beta   90.00
_cell.angle_gamma   90.00
#
_symmetry.space_group_name_H-M   'P 1'
#
loop_
_entity.id
_entity.type
_entity.pdbx_description
1 polymer ?
#
loop_
_entity_poly.entity_id
_entity_poly.type
_entity_poly.pdbx_seq_one_letter_code
_entity_poly.pdbx_strand_id
1 'polypeptide(L)' 'MPAYLVNEYYVFTSYEDLSSLIHDIIHYSLLPPRQDRHSFSILVGQLDTQTLQFEGDNGNSVPVRYERKEGVYYSV' A
#
# COMPACT_ATOMS: atom_id res chain seq x y z
N MET A 1 -4.60 -10.26 8.81
CA MET A 1 -4.64 -10.82 7.43
C MET A 1 -3.44 -10.28 6.67
N PRO A 2 -2.81 -11.03 5.75
CA PRO A 2 -1.64 -10.54 5.03
C PRO A 2 -1.94 -9.23 4.31
N ALA A 3 -1.01 -8.27 4.43
CA ALA A 3 -1.17 -6.96 3.84
C ALA A 3 0.17 -6.34 3.43
N TYR A 4 0.09 -5.35 2.55
CA TYR A 4 1.22 -4.65 1.95
C TYR A 4 1.02 -3.14 2.08
N LEU A 5 1.84 -2.49 2.90
CA LEU A 5 1.87 -1.04 3.04
C LEU A 5 2.82 -0.44 2.00
N VAL A 6 2.28 0.33 1.07
CA VAL A 6 2.98 0.93 -0.06
C VAL A 6 3.17 2.42 0.17
N ASN A 7 4.41 2.88 0.02
CA ASN A 7 4.81 4.28 0.18
C ASN A 7 4.31 4.88 1.50
N GLU A 8 4.31 4.06 2.56
CA GLU A 8 3.85 4.43 3.90
C GLU A 8 2.40 4.95 3.97
N TYR A 9 1.61 4.70 2.91
CA TYR A 9 0.26 5.24 2.78
C TYR A 9 -0.78 4.17 2.44
N TYR A 10 -0.71 3.55 1.26
CA TYR A 10 -1.74 2.61 0.82
C TYR A 10 -1.53 1.21 1.40
N VAL A 11 -2.59 0.57 1.88
CA VAL A 11 -2.54 -0.80 2.39
C VAL A 11 -3.38 -1.71 1.48
N PHE A 12 -2.70 -2.66 0.83
CA PHE A 12 -3.31 -3.69 -0.01
C PHE A 12 -3.43 -5.00 0.76
N THR A 13 -4.56 -5.69 0.64
CA THR A 13 -4.77 -7.03 1.21
C THR A 13 -4.64 -8.14 0.17
N SER A 14 -4.32 -7.79 -1.08
CA SER A 14 -4.10 -8.69 -2.20
C SER A 14 -2.78 -8.34 -2.88
N TYR A 15 -1.93 -9.34 -3.08
CA TYR A 15 -0.68 -9.15 -3.84
C TYR A 15 -0.96 -8.88 -5.32
N GLU A 16 -2.03 -9.47 -5.87
CA GLU A 16 -2.42 -9.27 -7.26
C GLU A 16 -2.80 -7.81 -7.52
N ASP A 17 -3.60 -7.21 -6.63
CA ASP A 17 -4.02 -5.80 -6.75
C ASP A 17 -2.81 -4.86 -6.63
N LEU A 18 -1.92 -5.13 -5.69
CA LEU A 18 -0.64 -4.42 -5.53
C LEU A 18 0.19 -4.50 -6.82
N SER A 19 0.38 -5.72 -7.34
CA SER A 19 1.23 -5.96 -8.51
C SER A 19 0.66 -5.31 -9.77
N SER A 20 -0.66 -5.36 -9.94
CA SER A 20 -1.37 -4.72 -11.05
C SER A 20 -1.24 -3.20 -10.98
N LEU A 21 -1.42 -2.59 -9.81
CA LEU A 21 -1.25 -1.15 -9.65
C LEU A 21 0.18 -0.70 -9.94
N ILE A 22 1.19 -1.39 -9.41
CA ILE A 22 2.60 -1.06 -9.66
C ILE A 22 2.92 -1.21 -11.15
N HIS A 23 2.44 -2.29 -11.79
CA HIS A 23 2.59 -2.51 -13.22
C HIS A 23 2.01 -1.33 -14.02
N ASP A 24 0.80 -0.88 -13.68
CA ASP A 24 0.14 0.21 -14.39
C ASP A 24 0.83 1.55 -14.17
N ILE A 25 1.36 1.81 -12.97
CA ILE A 25 2.17 3.01 -12.72
C ILE A 25 3.43 3.01 -13.60
N ILE A 26 4.13 1.88 -13.69
CA ILE A 26 5.37 1.78 -14.48
C ILE A 26 5.12 1.95 -15.98
N HIS A 27 4.02 1.39 -16.52
CA HIS A 27 3.80 1.34 -17.96
C HIS A 27 2.90 2.45 -18.50
N TYR A 28 2.00 3.00 -17.66
CA TYR A 28 0.95 3.91 -18.13
C TYR A 28 0.92 5.26 -17.40
N SER A 29 1.60 5.42 -16.26
CA SER A 29 1.67 6.72 -15.59
C SER A 29 2.81 7.57 -16.14
N LEU A 30 2.49 8.81 -16.51
CA LEU A 30 3.49 9.80 -16.89
C LEU A 30 4.23 10.29 -15.65
N LEU A 31 5.53 10.07 -15.60
CA LEU A 31 6.38 10.70 -14.60
C LEU A 31 6.43 12.22 -14.83
N PRO A 32 6.56 13.02 -13.76
CA PRO A 32 6.84 14.43 -13.88
C PRO A 32 8.10 14.69 -14.73
N PRO A 33 8.23 15.85 -15.40
CA PRO A 33 9.32 16.15 -16.34
C PRO A 33 10.76 16.10 -15.80
N ARG A 34 10.94 15.80 -14.51
CA ARG A 34 12.23 15.73 -13.79
C ARG A 34 12.49 14.36 -13.15
N GLN A 35 11.64 13.37 -13.37
CA GLN A 35 11.82 12.01 -12.89
C GLN A 35 11.97 11.06 -14.08
N ASP A 36 13.05 10.29 -14.08
CA ASP A 36 13.36 9.22 -15.04
C ASP A 36 13.20 7.82 -14.44
N ARG A 37 12.79 7.74 -13.16
CA ARG A 37 12.70 6.48 -12.39
C ARG A 37 11.46 6.46 -11.51
N HIS A 38 10.87 5.27 -11.39
CA HIS A 38 9.86 4.97 -10.37
C HIS A 38 10.54 4.40 -9.12
N SER A 39 10.05 4.78 -7.95
CA SER A 39 10.47 4.19 -6.67
C SER A 39 9.23 3.88 -5.85
N PHE A 40 9.19 2.67 -5.29
CA PHE A 40 8.12 2.18 -4.44
C PHE A 40 8.75 1.58 -3.18
N SER A 41 8.24 1.95 -2.02
CA SER A 41 8.53 1.28 -0.75
C SER A 41 7.39 0.35 -0.41
N ILE A 42 7.67 -0.91 -0.07
CA ILE A 42 6.64 -1.90 0.27
C ILE A 42 7.06 -2.57 1.57
N LEU A 43 6.22 -2.43 2.59
CA LEU A 43 6.33 -3.16 3.84
C LEU A 43 5.29 -4.28 3.85
N VAL A 44 5.74 -5.49 4.14
CA VAL A 44 4.87 -6.67 4.31
C VAL A 44 4.50 -6.79 5.78
N GLY A 45 3.27 -7.20 6.06
CA GLY A 45 2.79 -7.35 7.41
C GLY A 45 1.39 -7.96 7.50
N GLN A 46 0.74 -7.72 8.63
CA GLN A 46 -0.61 -8.15 8.92
C GLN A 46 -1.51 -6.94 9.17
N LEU A 47 -2.67 -6.91 8.54
CA LEU A 47 -3.75 -5.98 8.82
C LEU A 47 -4.73 -6.60 9.83
N ASP A 48 -4.93 -5.93 10.96
CA ASP A 48 -6.02 -6.17 11.90
C ASP A 48 -7.17 -5.21 11.61
N THR A 49 -8.28 -5.75 11.12
CA THR A 49 -9.48 -4.98 10.76
C THR A 49 -10.38 -4.68 11.95
N GLN A 50 -10.15 -5.30 13.11
CA GLN A 50 -10.89 -5.01 14.34
C GLN A 50 -10.31 -3.78 15.04
N THR A 51 -8.98 -3.72 15.14
CA THR A 51 -8.26 -2.60 15.76
C THR A 51 -7.85 -1.51 14.78
N LEU A 52 -8.03 -1.74 13.47
CA LEU A 52 -7.62 -0.86 12.38
C LEU A 52 -6.13 -0.52 12.47
N GLN A 53 -5.31 -1.56 12.57
CA GLN A 53 -3.84 -1.45 12.60
C GLN A 53 -3.20 -2.35 11.55
N PHE A 54 -2.15 -1.83 10.93
CA PHE A 54 -1.19 -2.60 10.15
C PHE A 54 0.05 -2.86 11.00
N GLU A 55 0.38 -4.13 11.19
CA GLU A 55 1.58 -4.58 11.88
C GLU A 55 2.57 -5.09 10.85
N GLY A 56 3.64 -4.32 10.60
CA GLY A 56 4.72 -4.73 9.72
C GLY A 56 5.55 -5.87 10.32
N ASP A 57 6.12 -6.71 9.46
CA ASP A 57 7.01 -7.80 9.88
C ASP A 57 8.28 -7.30 10.61
N ASN A 58 8.59 -6.01 10.46
CA ASN A 58 9.64 -5.30 11.18
C ASN A 58 9.25 -4.90 12.62
N GLY A 59 8.03 -5.21 13.07
CA GLY A 59 7.50 -4.87 14.39
C GLY A 59 6.89 -3.47 14.49
N ASN A 60 6.86 -2.70 13.40
CA ASN A 60 6.20 -1.39 13.39
C ASN A 60 4.69 -1.55 13.27
N SER A 61 3.94 -0.88 14.15
CA SER A 61 2.48 -0.75 14.00
C SER A 61 2.11 0.62 13.44
N VAL A 62 1.22 0.62 12.46
CA VAL A 62 0.71 1.81 11.77
C VAL A 62 -0.81 1.80 11.87
N PRO A 63 -1.44 2.83 12.45
CA PRO A 63 -2.90 2.95 12.44
C PRO A 63 -3.39 3.16 11.00
N VAL A 64 -4.53 2.56 10.68
CA VAL A 64 -5.13 2.67 9.34
C VAL A 64 -6.58 3.12 9.38
N ARG A 65 -7.09 3.61 8.25
CA ARG A 65 -8.49 3.91 8.02
C ARG A 65 -8.96 3.19 6.76
N TYR A 66 -10.22 2.75 6.75
CA TYR A 66 -10.85 2.09 5.60
C TYR A 66 -11.78 3.04 4.86
N GLU A 67 -11.57 3.25 3.56
CA GLU A 67 -12.52 3.96 2.70
C GLU A 67 -13.39 2.95 1.95
N ARG A 68 -14.65 2.82 2.37
CA ARG A 68 -15.60 1.86 1.78
C ARG A 68 -15.88 2.10 0.31
N LYS A 69 -15.85 3.36 -0.15
CA LYS A 69 -16.14 3.70 -1.55
C LYS A 69 -15.11 3.15 -2.51
N GLU A 70 -13.85 3.16 -2.07
CA GLU A 70 -12.71 2.74 -2.88
C GLU A 70 -12.29 1.31 -2.56
N GLY A 71 -12.75 0.76 -1.42
CA GLY A 71 -12.41 -0.58 -0.99
C GLY A 71 -10.97 -0.70 -0.49
N VAL A 72 -10.35 0.41 -0.08
CA VAL A 72 -8.91 0.51 0.22
C VAL A 72 -8.67 1.00 1.65
N TYR A 73 -7.59 0.49 2.25
CA TYR A 73 -7.07 0.95 3.55
C TYR A 73 -5.89 1.91 3.32
N TYR A 74 -5.74 2.90 4.19
CA TYR A 74 -4.58 3.81 4.20
C TYR A 74 -4.13 4.11 5.61
N SER A 75 -2.84 4.43 5.77
CA SER A 75 -2.29 4.93 7.03
C SER A 75 -2.93 6.25 7.45
N VAL A 76 -2.97 6.48 8.76
CA VAL A 76 -3.50 7.70 9.40
C VAL A 76 -2.36 8.57 9.90
#